data_AF-A0A9N9T287-F1
#
_entry.id   AF-A0A9N9T287-F1
#
_cell.length_a   1.000
_cell.length_b   1.000
_cell.length_c   1.000
_cell.angle_alpha   90.00
_cell.angle_beta   90.00
_cell.angle_gamma   90.00
#
_symmetry.space_group_name_H-M   'P 1'
#
loop_
_entity.id
_entity.type
_entity.pdbx_description
1 polymer ?
#
loop_
_entity_poly.entity_id
_entity_poly.type
_entity_poly.pdbx_seq_one_letter_code
_entity_poly.pdbx_strand_id
1 'polypeptide(L)'
;MKTTLVLAILACVGLTVAAQKNGIECDACKAFASEIKKFVEKQVPLEEVEKEAKALCDMLPIEQLKDFCEKHLIPEVDKLYEELDKETPEDACKLLELC
;
A
#
# COMPACT_ATOMS: atom_id res chain seq x y z
N MET A 1 -32.84 26.40 -5.56
CA MET A 1 -31.51 27.04 -5.45
C MET A 1 -30.66 26.49 -4.29
N LYS A 2 -31.23 26.11 -3.13
CA LYS A 2 -30.44 25.56 -2.01
C LYS A 2 -30.05 24.08 -2.16
N THR A 3 -30.87 23.28 -2.83
CA THR A 3 -30.66 21.82 -3.01
C THR A 3 -29.53 21.47 -3.98
N THR A 4 -29.35 22.25 -5.04
CA THR A 4 -28.22 22.09 -5.99
C THR A 4 -26.88 22.48 -5.38
N LEU A 5 -26.84 23.47 -4.49
CA LEU A 5 -25.64 23.85 -3.74
C LEU A 5 -25.21 22.74 -2.75
N VAL A 6 -26.16 22.10 -2.07
CA VAL A 6 -25.87 21.00 -1.13
C VAL A 6 -25.31 19.77 -1.84
N LEU A 7 -25.84 19.42 -3.02
CA LEU A 7 -25.34 18.30 -3.83
C LEU A 7 -23.93 18.56 -4.37
N ALA A 8 -23.63 19.79 -4.80
CA ALA A 8 -22.28 20.17 -5.24
C ALA A 8 -21.27 20.11 -4.09
N ILE A 9 -21.65 20.55 -2.89
CA ILE A 9 -20.79 20.49 -1.69
C ILE A 9 -20.54 19.02 -1.28
N LEU A 10 -21.55 18.16 -1.31
CA LEU A 10 -21.39 16.73 -0.99
C LEU A 10 -20.48 16.01 -2.00
N ALA A 11 -20.56 16.35 -3.29
CA ALA A 11 -19.66 15.80 -4.31
C ALA A 11 -18.21 16.27 -4.10
N CYS A 12 -18.00 17.55 -3.78
CA CYS A 12 -16.66 18.08 -3.50
C CYS A 12 -16.03 17.45 -2.24
N VAL A 13 -16.81 17.27 -1.17
CA VAL A 13 -16.33 16.64 0.07
C VAL A 13 -16.08 15.15 -0.11
N GLY A 14 -16.91 14.45 -0.91
CA GLY A 14 -16.69 13.04 -1.27
C GLY A 14 -15.38 12.82 -2.05
N LEU A 15 -15.06 13.71 -3.01
CA LEU A 15 -13.83 13.62 -3.79
C LEU A 15 -12.58 13.87 -2.94
N THR A 16 -12.64 14.82 -1.99
CA THR A 16 -11.50 15.12 -1.11
C THR A 16 -11.18 14.00 -0.12
N VAL A 17 -12.18 13.19 0.28
CA VAL A 17 -11.98 12.06 1.21
C VAL A 17 -11.34 10.86 0.49
N ALA A 18 -11.70 10.60 -0.78
CA ALA A 18 -11.09 9.54 -1.57
C ALA A 18 -9.60 9.78 -1.85
N ALA A 19 -9.22 11.04 -2.15
CA ALA A 19 -7.82 11.41 -2.38
C ALA A 19 -6.93 11.29 -1.12
N GLN A 20 -7.49 11.43 0.08
CA GLN A 20 -6.74 11.34 1.32
C GLN A 20 -6.51 9.88 1.77
N LYS A 21 -7.45 8.98 1.47
CA LYS A 21 -7.33 7.55 1.78
C LYS A 21 -6.15 6.92 1.03
N ASN A 22 -6.01 7.22 -0.26
CA ASN A 22 -4.87 6.76 -1.06
C ASN A 22 -3.53 7.32 -0.55
N GLY A 23 -3.49 8.47 0.13
CA GLY A 23 -2.22 9.02 0.63
C GLY A 23 -1.55 8.12 1.67
N ILE A 24 -2.29 7.70 2.69
CA ILE A 24 -1.76 6.84 3.77
C ILE A 24 -1.52 5.43 3.25
N GLU A 25 -2.42 4.90 2.42
CA GLU A 25 -2.30 3.57 1.83
C GLU A 25 -1.10 3.50 0.87
N CYS A 26 -0.88 4.54 0.07
CA CYS A 26 0.29 4.69 -0.79
C CYS A 26 1.58 4.76 0.02
N ASP A 27 1.62 5.56 1.08
CA ASP A 27 2.81 5.67 1.94
C ASP A 27 3.13 4.34 2.64
N ALA A 28 2.12 3.64 3.14
CA ALA A 28 2.27 2.32 3.74
C ALA A 28 2.76 1.28 2.71
N CYS A 29 2.16 1.26 1.52
CA CYS A 29 2.60 0.39 0.43
C CYS A 29 4.05 0.68 0.04
N LYS A 30 4.43 1.94 -0.19
CA LYS A 30 5.80 2.31 -0.57
C LYS A 30 6.81 1.90 0.48
N ALA A 31 6.49 2.07 1.77
CA ALA A 31 7.37 1.66 2.86
C ALA A 31 7.57 0.14 2.85
N PHE A 32 6.49 -0.62 2.71
CA PHE A 32 6.53 -2.09 2.65
C PHE A 32 7.26 -2.60 1.40
N ALA A 33 6.92 -2.07 0.22
CA ALA A 33 7.59 -2.35 -1.04
C ALA A 33 9.07 -1.99 -1.01
N SER A 34 9.47 -0.94 -0.27
CA SER A 34 10.88 -0.60 -0.09
C SER A 34 11.65 -1.67 0.70
N GLU A 35 11.03 -2.30 1.70
CA GLU A 35 11.65 -3.43 2.40
C GLU A 35 11.73 -4.68 1.51
N ILE A 36 10.66 -4.99 0.75
CA ILE A 36 10.67 -6.09 -0.23
C ILE A 36 11.78 -5.88 -1.27
N LYS A 37 11.93 -4.67 -1.80
CA LYS A 37 12.97 -4.34 -2.78
C LYS A 37 14.37 -4.65 -2.26
N LYS A 38 14.66 -4.38 -0.97
CA LYS A 38 15.95 -4.74 -0.36
C LYS A 38 16.19 -6.25 -0.35
N PHE A 39 15.14 -7.05 -0.23
CA PHE A 39 15.25 -8.52 -0.29
C PHE A 39 15.46 -8.99 -1.74
N VAL A 40 14.74 -8.42 -2.70
CA VAL A 40 14.94 -8.66 -4.14
C VAL A 40 16.37 -8.34 -4.56
N GLU A 41 16.89 -7.16 -4.19
CA GLU A 41 18.27 -6.74 -4.48
C GLU A 41 19.34 -7.67 -3.88
N LYS A 42 19.01 -8.33 -2.76
CA LYS A 42 19.86 -9.32 -2.09
C LYS A 42 19.65 -10.74 -2.62
N GLN A 43 18.76 -10.93 -3.60
CA GLN A 43 18.41 -12.23 -4.17
C GLN A 43 17.90 -13.23 -3.11
N VAL A 44 17.20 -12.71 -2.10
CA VAL A 44 16.56 -13.54 -1.07
C VAL A 44 15.42 -14.32 -1.74
N PRO A 45 15.33 -15.66 -1.56
CA PRO A 45 14.26 -16.45 -2.16
C PRO A 45 12.87 -15.96 -1.74
N LEU A 46 11.89 -16.00 -2.65
CA LEU A 46 10.51 -15.54 -2.40
C LEU A 46 9.92 -16.11 -1.10
N GLU A 47 10.11 -17.40 -0.82
CA GLU A 47 9.59 -18.04 0.41
C GLU A 47 10.16 -17.40 1.70
N GLU A 48 11.40 -16.91 1.67
CA GLU A 48 11.98 -16.18 2.79
C GLU A 48 11.42 -14.75 2.85
N VAL A 49 11.23 -14.11 1.70
CA VAL A 49 10.59 -12.77 1.64
C VAL A 49 9.18 -12.79 2.18
N GLU A 50 8.36 -13.81 1.88
CA GLU A 50 7.01 -13.95 2.43
C GLU A 50 7.01 -14.02 3.96
N LYS A 51 7.99 -14.73 4.55
CA LYS A 51 8.15 -14.84 6.01
C LYS A 51 8.57 -13.51 6.62
N GLU A 52 9.55 -12.82 6.01
CA GLU A 52 10.02 -11.52 6.46
C GLU A 52 8.93 -10.44 6.31
N ALA A 53 8.18 -10.45 5.21
CA ALA A 53 7.04 -9.57 4.98
C ALA A 53 5.96 -9.75 6.06
N LYS A 54 5.65 -11.01 6.42
CA LYS A 54 4.75 -11.29 7.54
C LYS A 54 5.29 -10.78 8.87
N ALA A 55 6.58 -10.98 9.14
CA ALA A 55 7.22 -10.47 10.35
C ALA A 55 7.18 -8.93 10.42
N LEU A 56 7.37 -8.23 9.29
CA LEU A 56 7.23 -6.77 9.21
C LEU A 56 5.83 -6.32 9.63
N CYS A 57 4.77 -6.97 9.15
CA CYS A 57 3.41 -6.64 9.57
C CYS A 57 3.16 -6.95 11.06
N ASP A 58 3.68 -8.08 11.56
CA ASP A 58 3.50 -8.52 12.94
C ASP A 58 4.19 -7.62 13.97
N MET A 59 5.24 -6.89 13.57
CA MET A 59 5.97 -5.94 14.42
C MET A 59 5.28 -4.56 14.56
N LEU A 60 4.21 -4.29 13.81
CA LEU A 60 3.54 -3.00 13.83
C LEU A 60 2.80 -2.80 15.16
N PRO A 61 3.09 -1.73 15.92
CA PRO A 61 2.50 -1.51 17.25
C PRO A 61 1.05 -1.00 17.19
N ILE A 62 0.60 -0.54 16.02
CA ILE A 62 -0.73 0.03 15.81
C ILE A 62 -1.59 -1.01 15.11
N GLU A 63 -2.63 -1.48 15.80
CA GLU A 63 -3.53 -2.54 15.30
C GLU A 63 -4.12 -2.22 13.93
N GLN A 64 -4.53 -0.97 13.69
CA GLN A 64 -5.11 -0.56 12.40
C GLN A 64 -4.11 -0.66 11.24
N LEU A 65 -2.83 -0.37 11.50
CA LEU A 65 -1.78 -0.46 10.50
C LEU A 65 -1.37 -1.93 10.27
N LYS A 66 -1.36 -2.73 11.34
CA LYS A 66 -1.19 -4.19 11.24
C LYS A 66 -2.29 -4.80 10.38
N ASP A 67 -3.55 -4.49 10.69
CA ASP A 67 -4.72 -4.94 9.95
C ASP A 67 -4.64 -4.57 8.46
N PHE A 68 -4.22 -3.33 8.17
CA PHE A 68 -4.00 -2.89 6.79
C PHE A 68 -2.89 -3.71 6.11
N CYS A 69 -1.75 -3.88 6.77
CA CYS A 69 -0.61 -4.63 6.26
C CYS A 69 -1.00 -6.09 5.94
N GLU A 70 -1.66 -6.77 6.87
CA GLU A 70 -2.07 -8.17 6.71
C GLU A 70 -3.14 -8.37 5.63
N LYS A 71 -4.08 -7.44 5.50
CA LYS A 71 -5.22 -7.58 4.57
C LYS A 71 -4.94 -7.05 3.17
N HIS A 72 -4.03 -6.09 3.03
CA HIS A 72 -3.84 -5.36 1.78
C HIS A 72 -2.41 -5.41 1.23
N LEU A 73 -1.39 -5.69 2.04
CA LEU A 73 0.00 -5.72 1.58
C LEU A 73 0.56 -7.15 1.50
N ILE A 74 0.27 -8.01 2.48
CA ILE A 74 0.71 -9.42 2.46
C ILE A 74 0.23 -10.18 1.22
N PRO A 75 -1.02 -10.06 0.76
CA PRO A 75 -1.47 -10.75 -0.47
C PRO A 75 -0.69 -10.33 -1.73
N GLU A 76 -0.07 -9.15 -1.71
CA GLU A 76 0.62 -8.56 -2.86
C GLU A 76 2.14 -8.83 -2.86
N VAL A 77 2.67 -9.57 -1.88
CA VAL A 77 4.12 -9.79 -1.73
C VAL A 77 4.73 -10.47 -2.96
N ASP A 78 4.07 -11.48 -3.52
CA ASP A 78 4.55 -12.19 -4.73
C ASP A 78 4.67 -11.21 -5.92
N LYS A 79 3.59 -10.46 -6.20
CA LYS A 79 3.57 -9.44 -7.24
C LYS A 79 4.61 -8.34 -6.99
N LEU A 80 4.72 -7.85 -5.77
CA LEU A 80 5.76 -6.86 -5.41
C LEU A 80 7.16 -7.43 -5.65
N TYR A 81 7.42 -8.67 -5.27
CA TYR A 81 8.70 -9.33 -5.45
C TYR A 81 9.08 -9.45 -6.93
N GLU A 82 8.11 -9.77 -7.81
CA GLU A 82 8.32 -9.82 -9.27
C GLU A 82 8.57 -8.43 -9.89
N GLU A 83 7.83 -7.41 -9.49
CA GLU A 83 7.89 -6.08 -10.09
C GLU A 83 9.11 -5.26 -9.61
N LEU A 84 9.50 -5.42 -8.35
CA LEU A 84 10.53 -4.58 -7.72
C LEU A 84 11.97 -4.87 -8.19
N ASP A 85 12.18 -5.87 -9.05
CA ASP A 85 13.43 -6.05 -9.80
C ASP A 85 13.65 -4.89 -10.81
N LYS A 86 12.56 -4.34 -11.36
CA LYS A 86 12.60 -3.38 -12.48
C LYS A 86 11.99 -2.03 -12.11
N GLU A 87 11.01 -2.04 -11.22
CA GLU A 87 10.23 -0.87 -10.87
C GLU A 87 10.67 -0.23 -9.54
N THR A 88 10.21 1.00 -9.32
CA THR A 88 10.35 1.68 -8.04
C THR A 88 9.23 1.24 -7.08
N PRO A 89 9.39 1.38 -5.76
CA PRO A 89 8.31 1.14 -4.80
C PRO A 89 7.05 1.95 -5.08
N GLU A 90 7.19 3.17 -5.62
CA GLU A 90 6.03 3.99 -5.98
C GLU A 90 5.28 3.41 -7.19
N ASP A 91 6.00 3.03 -8.24
CA ASP A 91 5.37 2.50 -9.46
C ASP A 91 4.76 1.11 -9.22
N ALA A 92 5.42 0.27 -8.42
CA ALA A 92 4.84 -0.99 -7.96
C ALA A 92 3.54 -0.76 -7.18
N CYS A 93 3.48 0.23 -6.29
CA CYS A 93 2.26 0.55 -5.54
C CYS A 93 1.15 1.17 -6.39
N LYS A 94 1.47 1.85 -7.50
CA LYS A 94 0.48 2.29 -8.51
C LYS A 94 -0.15 1.10 -9.23
N LEU A 95 0.62 0.05 -9.51
CA LEU A 95 0.11 -1.20 -10.12
C LEU A 95 -0.84 -1.97 -9.18
N LEU A 96 -0.84 -1.65 -7.89
CA LEU A 96 -1.73 -2.19 -6.88
C LEU A 96 -2.94 -1.28 -6.57
N GLU A 97 -3.02 -0.12 -7.24
CA GLU A 97 -4.03 0.93 -6.98
C GLU A 97 -4.02 1.44 -5.52
N LEU A 98 -2.90 1.25 -4.81
CA LEU A 98 -2.67 1.80 -3.47
C LEU A 98 -2.04 3.20 -3.55
N CYS A 99 -1.38 3.48 -4.68
CA CYS A 99 -1.06 4.80 -5.23
C CYS A 99 -1.79 4.91 -6.59
#